data_AF-A0A2G5TLW0-F1
#
_entry.id   AF-A0A2G5TLW0-F1
#
_cell.length_a   1.000
_cell.length_b   1.000
_cell.length_c   1.000
_cell.angle_alpha   90.00
_cell.angle_beta   90.00
_cell.angle_gamma   90.00
#
_symmetry.space_group_name_H-M   'P 1'
#
loop_
_entity.id
_entity.type
_entity.pdbx_description
1 polymer ?
#
loop_
_entity_poly.entity_id
_entity_poly.type
_entity_poly.pdbx_seq_one_letter_code
_entity_poly.pdbx_strand_id
1 'polypeptide(L)'
;MQLFFVVALIFYRTKRRKLIRLMTGIAAAMSLLFLYIDNLNDEDGKEFTGRIASGAQIAGSLVCPYLIYKAITSKCIDFVPLAPVVFTWVMELHAIVYSIGIDDFYMLLANVIFFCMDGSLLSMFFVYPTEKKKKNLKSPIPTVM
;
A
#
# COMPACT_ATOMS: atom_id res chain seq x y z
N MET A 1 -13.76 -4.49 -1.06
CA MET A 1 -13.42 -3.05 -0.96
C MET A 1 -12.74 -2.50 -2.22
N GLN A 2 -11.65 -3.09 -2.72
CA GLN A 2 -10.91 -2.56 -3.87
C GLN A 2 -11.73 -2.48 -5.17
N LEU A 3 -12.55 -3.50 -5.47
CA LEU A 3 -13.41 -3.51 -6.66
C LEU A 3 -14.37 -2.32 -6.71
N PHE A 4 -14.96 -1.94 -5.57
CA PHE A 4 -15.83 -0.78 -5.46
C PHE A 4 -15.10 0.52 -5.84
N PHE A 5 -13.89 0.74 -5.33
CA PHE A 5 -13.08 1.91 -5.69
C PHE A 5 -12.72 1.92 -7.18
N VAL A 6 -12.39 0.76 -7.76
CA VAL A 6 -12.11 0.64 -9.20
C VAL A 6 -13.35 1.00 -10.02
N VAL A 7 -14.53 0.48 -9.67
CA VAL A 7 -15.79 0.78 -10.33
C VAL A 7 -16.11 2.28 -10.21
N ALA A 8 -16.02 2.85 -9.02
CA ALA A 8 -16.21 4.29 -8.81
C ALA A 8 -15.22 5.11 -9.66
N LEU A 9 -13.94 4.74 -9.71
CA LEU A 9 -12.95 5.41 -10.56
C LEU A 9 -13.26 5.27 -12.05
N ILE A 10 -13.87 4.18 -12.51
CA ILE A 10 -14.29 4.03 -13.91
C ILE A 10 -15.44 4.99 -14.25
N PHE A 11 -16.40 5.18 -13.34
CA PHE A 11 -17.53 6.09 -13.53
C PHE A 11 -17.14 7.57 -13.41
N TYR A 12 -16.37 7.94 -12.39
CA TYR A 12 -16.12 9.34 -12.05
C TYR A 12 -14.84 9.94 -12.68
N ARG A 13 -13.92 9.14 -13.22
CA ARG A 13 -12.63 9.66 -13.75
C ARG A 13 -12.73 10.09 -15.21
N THR A 14 -12.28 11.32 -15.50
CA THR A 14 -12.27 11.91 -16.86
C THR A 14 -11.48 11.08 -17.90
N LYS A 15 -10.38 10.42 -17.49
CA LYS A 15 -9.53 9.59 -18.37
C LYS A 15 -9.87 8.08 -18.31
N ARG A 16 -11.16 7.72 -18.27
CA ARG A 16 -11.65 6.34 -18.11
C ARG A 16 -11.04 5.31 -19.07
N ARG A 17 -10.77 5.67 -20.34
CA ARG A 17 -10.24 4.72 -21.35
C ARG A 17 -8.86 4.16 -21.00
N LYS A 18 -7.99 4.94 -20.36
CA LYS A 18 -6.66 4.46 -19.93
C LYS A 18 -6.79 3.50 -18.74
N LEU A 19 -7.68 3.83 -17.80
CA LEU A 19 -7.95 3.00 -16.63
C LEU A 19 -8.55 1.65 -17.04
N ILE A 20 -9.56 1.65 -17.90
CA ILE A 20 -10.19 0.41 -18.41
C ILE A 20 -9.16 -0.47 -19.10
N ARG A 21 -8.32 0.09 -20.00
CA ARG A 21 -7.26 -0.68 -20.66
C ARG A 21 -6.28 -1.33 -19.68
N LEU A 22 -5.87 -0.59 -18.65
CA LEU A 22 -4.99 -1.12 -17.61
C LEU A 22 -5.68 -2.26 -16.84
N MET A 23 -6.92 -2.06 -16.41
CA MET A 23 -7.68 -3.06 -15.64
C MET A 23 -7.95 -4.32 -16.46
N THR A 24 -8.35 -4.19 -17.72
CA THR A 24 -8.52 -5.32 -18.63
C THR A 24 -7.21 -6.05 -18.87
N GLY A 25 -6.09 -5.33 -19.02
CA GLY A 25 -4.76 -5.92 -19.16
C GLY A 25 -4.34 -6.73 -17.93
N ILE A 26 -4.55 -6.19 -16.72
CA ILE A 26 -4.27 -6.90 -15.46
C ILE A 26 -5.17 -8.13 -15.33
N ALA A 27 -6.47 -8.01 -15.62
CA ALA A 27 -7.39 -9.15 -15.58
C ALA A 27 -6.97 -10.26 -16.55
N ALA A 28 -6.62 -9.91 -17.79
CA ALA A 28 -6.15 -10.87 -18.77
C ALA A 28 -4.83 -11.55 -18.34
N ALA A 29 -3.88 -10.79 -17.80
CA ALA A 29 -2.63 -11.34 -17.28
C ALA A 29 -2.88 -12.31 -16.12
N MET A 30 -3.77 -11.97 -15.18
CA MET A 30 -4.16 -12.85 -14.09
C MET A 30 -4.84 -14.12 -14.60
N SER A 31 -5.74 -14.01 -15.58
CA SER A 31 -6.40 -15.17 -16.19
C SER A 31 -5.40 -16.10 -16.87
N LEU A 32 -4.43 -15.57 -17.63
CA LEU A 32 -3.38 -16.38 -18.25
C LEU A 32 -2.49 -17.06 -17.20
N LEU A 33 -2.18 -16.36 -16.12
CA LEU A 33 -1.38 -16.88 -15.02
C LEU A 33 -2.12 -18.02 -14.29
N PHE A 34 -3.42 -17.90 -14.05
CA PHE A 34 -4.22 -18.98 -13.49
C PHE A 34 -4.31 -20.20 -14.41
N LEU A 35 -4.53 -19.99 -15.71
CA LEU A 35 -4.50 -21.08 -16.68
C LEU A 35 -3.15 -21.77 -16.71
N TYR A 36 -2.05 -21.03 -16.56
CA TYR A 36 -0.71 -21.62 -16.47
C TYR A 36 -0.54 -22.47 -15.20
N ILE A 37 -0.99 -21.97 -14.04
CA ILE A 37 -0.93 -22.70 -12.77
C ILE A 37 -1.76 -23.99 -12.81
N ASP A 38 -2.94 -23.96 -13.44
CA ASP A 38 -3.82 -25.13 -13.56
C ASP A 38 -3.19 -26.27 -14.39
N ASN A 39 -2.18 -25.96 -15.20
CA ASN A 39 -1.40 -26.96 -15.93
C ASN A 39 -0.17 -27.48 -15.17
N LEU A 40 0.12 -26.97 -13.97
CA LEU A 40 1.21 -27.43 -13.12
C LEU A 40 0.73 -28.49 -12.13
N ASN A 41 1.67 -29.25 -11.56
CA ASN A 41 1.37 -30.11 -10.41
C ASN A 41 1.00 -29.26 -9.19
N ASP A 42 0.21 -29.83 -8.28
CA ASP A 42 -0.29 -29.12 -7.09
C ASP A 42 0.82 -28.49 -6.23
N GLU A 43 1.97 -29.15 -6.08
CA GLU A 43 3.09 -28.59 -5.31
C GLU A 43 3.80 -27.44 -6.04
N ASP A 44 4.12 -27.64 -7.32
CA ASP A 44 4.76 -26.61 -8.16
C ASP A 44 3.85 -25.37 -8.30
N GLY A 45 2.54 -25.60 -8.44
CA GLY A 45 1.52 -24.55 -8.51
C GLY A 45 1.44 -23.73 -7.23
N LYS A 46 1.48 -24.38 -6.06
CA LYS A 46 1.52 -23.70 -4.75
C LYS A 46 2.79 -22.87 -4.60
N GLU A 47 3.96 -23.43 -4.91
CA GLU A 47 5.23 -22.71 -4.79
C GLU A 47 5.27 -21.50 -5.74
N PHE A 48 4.87 -21.69 -7.00
CA PHE A 48 4.85 -20.62 -7.99
C PHE A 48 3.89 -19.50 -7.60
N THR A 49 2.70 -19.84 -7.10
CA THR A 49 1.72 -18.87 -6.59
C THR A 49 2.29 -18.10 -5.41
N GLY A 50 2.92 -18.79 -4.45
CA GLY A 50 3.56 -18.17 -3.29
C GLY A 50 4.65 -17.17 -3.68
N ARG A 51 5.52 -17.52 -4.64
CA ARG A 51 6.55 -16.64 -5.19
C ARG A 51 5.97 -15.37 -5.81
N ILE A 52 4.94 -15.50 -6.63
CA ILE A 52 4.31 -14.34 -7.29
C ILE A 52 3.56 -13.48 -6.28
N ALA A 53 2.80 -14.10 -5.38
CA ALA A 53 2.04 -13.38 -4.36
C ALA A 53 2.96 -12.58 -3.43
N SER A 54 4.00 -13.23 -2.90
CA SER A 54 5.00 -12.57 -2.05
C SER A 54 5.74 -11.46 -2.79
N GLY A 55 6.16 -11.70 -4.03
CA GLY A 55 6.78 -10.68 -4.88
C GLY A 55 5.87 -9.47 -5.13
N ALA A 56 4.57 -9.71 -5.38
CA ALA A 56 3.58 -8.65 -5.58
C ALA A 56 3.37 -7.81 -4.31
N GLN A 57 3.32 -8.45 -3.13
CA GLN A 57 3.19 -7.76 -1.85
C GLN A 57 4.43 -6.93 -1.53
N ILE A 58 5.63 -7.48 -1.73
CA ILE A 58 6.90 -6.75 -1.56
C ILE A 58 6.95 -5.55 -2.51
N ALA A 59 6.58 -5.73 -3.78
CA ALA A 59 6.50 -4.62 -4.74
C ALA A 59 5.48 -3.55 -4.30
N GLY A 60 4.33 -3.96 -3.77
CA GLY A 60 3.34 -3.07 -3.18
C GLY A 60 3.88 -2.27 -1.99
N SER A 61 4.74 -2.88 -1.17
CA SER A 61 5.36 -2.23 0.00
C SER A 61 6.29 -1.07 -0.37
N LEU A 62 6.78 -0.98 -1.61
CA LEU A 62 7.63 0.10 -2.09
C LEU A 62 6.95 1.48 -2.08
N VAL A 63 5.63 1.52 -1.95
CA VAL A 63 4.89 2.75 -1.66
C VAL A 63 5.35 3.37 -0.33
N CYS A 64 5.65 2.58 0.70
CA CYS A 64 6.07 3.07 2.01
C CYS A 64 7.39 3.86 1.95
N PRO A 65 8.49 3.34 1.35
CA PRO A 65 9.71 4.13 1.10
C PRO A 65 9.47 5.43 0.35
N TYR A 66 8.59 5.44 -0.65
CA TYR A 66 8.25 6.67 -1.36
C TYR A 66 7.56 7.70 -0.44
N LEU A 67 6.63 7.25 0.40
CA LEU A 67 5.97 8.11 1.39
C LEU A 67 6.96 8.62 2.44
N ILE A 68 7.90 7.78 2.89
CA ILE A 68 8.99 8.19 3.80
C ILE A 68 9.86 9.27 3.14
N TYR A 69 10.30 9.05 1.89
CA TYR A 69 11.05 10.06 1.13
C TYR A 69 10.28 11.38 1.04
N LYS A 70 8.98 11.32 0.76
CA LYS A 70 8.11 12.49 0.72
C LYS A 70 7.99 13.18 2.09
N ALA A 71 7.90 12.43 3.19
CA ALA A 71 7.88 12.98 4.54
C ALA A 71 9.19 13.70 4.88
N ILE A 72 10.34 13.10 4.56
CA ILE A 72 11.66 13.66 4.79
C ILE A 72 11.88 14.96 4.00
N THR A 73 11.48 14.98 2.73
CA THR A 73 11.65 16.14 1.84
C THR A 73 10.70 17.29 2.19
N SER A 74 9.45 16.98 2.52
CA SER A 74 8.45 17.99 2.89
C SER A 74 8.53 18.45 4.35
N LYS A 75 9.26 17.72 5.21
CA LYS A 75 9.37 17.93 6.65
C LYS A 75 8.01 17.90 7.38
N CYS A 76 7.02 17.23 6.81
CA CYS A 76 5.68 17.03 7.39
C CYS A 76 5.07 15.72 6.90
N ILE A 77 4.10 15.18 7.64
CA ILE A 77 3.38 13.94 7.30
C ILE A 77 1.86 14.13 7.29
N ASP A 78 1.41 15.22 6.65
CA ASP A 78 -0.01 15.59 6.52
C ASP A 78 -0.77 14.78 5.45
N PHE A 79 -0.05 14.10 4.56
CA PHE A 79 -0.61 13.37 3.43
C PHE A 79 -0.95 11.91 3.73
N VAL A 80 -0.56 11.38 4.89
CA VAL A 80 -0.86 9.99 5.30
C VAL A 80 -1.68 10.03 6.60
N PRO A 81 -2.85 9.39 6.65
CA PRO A 81 -3.59 9.24 7.89
C PRO A 81 -2.91 8.21 8.80
N LEU A 82 -2.70 8.57 10.08
CA LEU A 82 -2.05 7.68 11.06
C LEU A 82 -2.83 6.38 11.31
N ALA A 83 -4.15 6.47 11.45
CA ALA A 83 -4.98 5.33 11.84
C ALA A 83 -4.88 4.14 10.88
N PRO A 84 -4.96 4.32 9.54
CA PRO A 84 -4.71 3.24 8.59
C PRO A 84 -3.32 2.61 8.70
N VAL A 85 -2.26 3.41 8.92
CA VAL A 85 -0.88 2.91 9.03
C VAL A 85 -0.70 2.04 10.28
N VAL A 86 -1.24 2.49 11.43
CA VAL A 86 -1.20 1.67 12.65
C VAL A 86 -2.00 0.39 12.47
N PHE A 87 -3.16 0.46 11.83
CA PHE A 87 -3.99 -0.70 11.56
C PHE A 87 -3.30 -1.71 10.65
N THR A 88 -2.70 -1.26 9.54
CA THR A 88 -1.94 -2.14 8.64
C THR A 88 -0.77 -2.78 9.36
N TRP A 89 -0.02 -2.02 10.15
CA TRP A 89 1.10 -2.56 10.91
C TRP A 89 0.70 -3.69 11.87
N VAL A 90 -0.44 -3.56 12.57
CA VAL A 90 -0.99 -4.62 13.43
C VAL A 90 -1.47 -5.83 12.62
N MET A 91 -2.09 -5.61 11.46
CA MET A 91 -2.52 -6.69 10.57
C MET A 91 -1.34 -7.48 10.01
N GLU A 92 -0.25 -6.81 9.63
CA GLU A 92 0.98 -7.48 9.17
C GLU A 92 1.58 -8.33 10.30
N LEU A 93 1.55 -7.85 11.55
CA LEU A 93 2.00 -8.65 12.70
C LEU A 93 1.17 -9.93 12.88
N HIS A 94 -0.16 -9.83 12.75
CA HIS A 94 -1.03 -11.02 12.79
C HIS A 94 -0.73 -11.98 11.64
N ALA A 95 -0.47 -11.44 10.45
CA ALA A 95 -0.14 -12.23 9.28
C ALA A 95 1.20 -12.97 9.46
N ILE A 96 2.21 -12.35 10.09
CA ILE A 96 3.47 -13.03 10.46
C ILE A 96 3.21 -14.20 11.41
N VAL A 97 2.44 -13.98 12.48
CA VAL A 97 2.11 -15.05 13.45
C VAL A 97 1.36 -16.19 12.76
N TYR A 98 0.41 -15.85 11.88
CA TYR A 98 -0.34 -16.83 11.10
C TYR A 98 0.57 -17.61 10.15
N SER A 99 1.51 -16.96 9.45
CA SER A 99 2.48 -17.63 8.57
C SER A 99 3.32 -18.67 9.28
N ILE A 100 3.75 -18.38 10.51
CA ILE A 100 4.50 -19.33 11.34
C ILE A 100 3.61 -20.52 11.71
N GLY A 101 2.33 -20.27 12.01
CA GLY A 101 1.38 -21.32 12.39
C GLY A 101 1.07 -22.31 11.27
N ILE A 102 1.13 -21.88 10.00
CA ILE A 102 0.88 -22.74 8.83
C ILE A 102 2.16 -23.16 8.08
N ASP A 103 3.33 -22.76 8.59
CA ASP A 103 4.66 -23.01 7.99
C ASP A 103 4.78 -22.54 6.52
N ASP A 104 4.24 -21.35 6.22
CA ASP A 104 4.32 -20.75 4.88
C ASP A 104 5.45 -19.71 4.81
N PHE A 105 6.57 -20.12 4.20
CA PHE A 105 7.75 -19.28 4.02
C PHE A 105 7.47 -18.01 3.17
N TYR A 106 6.70 -18.12 2.09
CA TYR A 106 6.48 -17.00 1.18
C TYR A 106 5.62 -15.92 1.82
N MET A 107 4.57 -16.34 2.53
CA MET A 107 3.72 -15.43 3.27
C MET A 107 4.50 -14.81 4.45
N LEU A 108 5.31 -15.60 5.16
CA LEU A 108 6.18 -15.08 6.23
C LEU A 108 7.14 -14.01 5.71
N LEU A 109 7.88 -14.30 4.65
CA LEU A 109 8.86 -13.38 4.07
C LEU A 109 8.21 -12.06 3.64
N ALA A 110 7.08 -12.12 2.93
CA ALA A 110 6.38 -10.95 2.43
C ALA A 110 5.88 -10.05 3.57
N ASN A 111 5.22 -10.64 4.57
CA ASN A 111 4.67 -9.89 5.70
C ASN A 111 5.78 -9.30 6.59
N VAL A 112 6.90 -10.00 6.79
CA VAL A 112 8.05 -9.45 7.55
C VAL A 112 8.65 -8.22 6.86
N ILE A 113 8.85 -8.29 5.54
CA ILE A 113 9.36 -7.13 4.79
C ILE A 113 8.36 -5.97 4.88
N PHE A 114 7.07 -6.25 4.68
CA PHE A 114 6.06 -5.20 4.71
C PHE A 114 5.91 -4.58 6.11
N PHE A 115 5.95 -5.40 7.16
CA PHE A 115 5.96 -4.96 8.55
C PHE A 115 7.12 -4.01 8.87
N CYS A 116 8.33 -4.31 8.39
CA CYS A 116 9.49 -3.43 8.53
C CYS A 116 9.30 -2.10 7.80
N MET A 117 8.77 -2.13 6.58
CA MET A 117 8.52 -0.93 5.76
C MET A 117 7.43 -0.04 6.35
N ASP A 118 6.32 -0.64 6.77
CA ASP A 118 5.18 0.07 7.36
C ASP A 118 5.53 0.59 8.77
N GLY A 119 6.28 -0.19 9.56
CA GLY A 119 6.82 0.26 10.85
C GLY A 119 7.79 1.45 10.70
N SER A 120 8.59 1.46 9.64
CA SER A 120 9.45 2.60 9.31
C SER A 120 8.64 3.84 8.95
N LEU A 121 7.53 3.69 8.21
CA LEU A 121 6.61 4.79 7.92
C LEU A 121 5.91 5.29 9.19
N LEU A 122 5.47 4.37 10.06
CA LEU A 122 4.87 4.70 11.35
C LEU A 122 5.83 5.53 12.22
N SER A 123 7.12 5.19 12.22
CA SER A 123 8.14 5.94 12.96
C SER A 123 8.22 7.42 12.53
N MET A 124 7.93 7.73 11.26
CA MET A 124 7.98 9.10 10.74
C MET A 124 6.92 10.01 11.39
N PHE A 125 5.82 9.48 11.90
CA PHE A 125 4.81 10.26 12.63
C PHE A 125 5.33 10.77 13.99
N PHE A 126 6.34 10.12 14.57
CA PHE A 126 6.97 10.60 15.80
C PHE A 126 8.08 11.63 15.53
N VAL A 127 8.66 11.61 14.31
CA VAL A 127 9.77 12.49 13.92
C VAL A 127 9.25 13.79 13.28
N TYR A 128 8.26 13.70 12.41
CA TYR A 128 7.74 14.83 11.63
C TYR A 128 6.37 15.29 12.13
N PRO A 129 6.12 16.60 12.18
CA PRO A 129 4.82 17.12 12.58
C PRO A 129 3.74 16.75 11.55
N THR A 130 2.56 16.42 12.06
CA THR A 130 1.35 16.10 11.28
C THR A 130 0.68 17.35 10.71
N GLU A 131 1.02 18.53 11.24
CA GLU A 131 0.55 19.82 10.75
C GLU A 131 1.73 20.73 10.39
N LYS A 132 1.65 21.39 9.23
CA LYS A 132 2.55 22.51 8.95
C LYS A 132 2.20 23.64 9.90
N LYS A 133 3.17 24.12 10.70
CA LYS A 133 3.00 25.34 11.50
C LYS A 133 2.43 26.44 10.58
N LYS A 134 1.19 26.86 10.81
CA LYS A 134 0.65 28.06 10.18
C LYS A 134 1.62 29.19 10.51
N LYS A 135 2.28 29.78 9.50
CA LYS A 135 2.87 31.10 9.70
C LYS A 135 1.73 31.98 10.18
N ASN A 136 1.83 32.48 11.40
CA ASN A 136 0.94 33.50 11.94
C ASN A 136 1.02 34.71 10.99
N LEU A 137 0.19 34.72 9.94
CA LEU A 137 -0.15 35.95 9.26
C LEU A 137 -0.88 36.75 10.35
N LYS A 138 -0.18 37.74 10.93
CA LYS A 138 -0.85 38.80 11.65
C LYS A 138 -1.98 39.26 10.74
N SER A 139 -3.22 39.05 11.16
CA SER A 139 -4.36 39.70 10.53
C SER A 139 -4.00 41.17 10.40
N PRO A 140 -4.03 41.78 9.21
CA PRO A 140 -4.11 43.23 9.14
C PRO A 140 -5.37 43.58 9.91
N ILE A 141 -5.20 44.22 11.06
CA ILE A 141 -6.31 44.83 11.79
C ILE A 141 -7.03 45.71 10.75
N PRO A 142 -8.34 45.51 10.52
CA PRO A 142 -9.05 46.43 9.64
C PRO A 142 -9.08 47.78 10.35
N THR A 143 -8.31 48.74 9.85
CA THR A 143 -8.50 50.15 10.18
C THR A 143 -9.86 50.55 9.64
N VAL A 144 -10.88 50.45 10.50
CA VAL A 144 -12.18 51.07 10.29
C VAL A 144 -12.24 52.30 11.18
N MET A 145 -12.32 53.44 10.50
CA MET A 145 -12.59 54.82 10.96
C MET A 145 -11.52 55.51 11.79
#